data_AF-A0A059A6Z4-F1
#
_entry.id   AF-A0A059A6Z4-F1
#
_cell.length_a   1.000
_cell.length_b   1.000
_cell.length_c   1.000
_cell.angle_alpha   90.00
_cell.angle_beta   90.00
_cell.angle_gamma   90.00
#
_symmetry.space_group_name_H-M   'P 1'
#
loop_
_entity.id
_entity.type
_entity.pdbx_description
1 polymer ?
#
loop_
_entity_poly.entity_id
_entity_poly.type
_entity_poly.pdbx_seq_one_letter_code
_entity_poly.pdbx_strand_id
1 'polypeptide(L)'
;MRYREMANSPPLLGGSSLLSLSLAAVLLAVLGVRIASAAGGEQPLAKIAIHDAVFALHENASVRAHPLVLGLEGEDTEWVVVDFESPAPAEDDWIAVFSPANFNSSTCPPIDPRQHAPFICSAPIKYKFANESSSDYTKTGNASLEFQLINQRADFSFALFSGGLSNPKLVAVSNIINFANPKAPLYPRLSQGKSWDEMTVTWTSGYNIDEVTPFVEWGVKGETQTRSPAGTLTFQQNSMCGPPARTVGWRDPGFIHTSFLKDLWPNAEYTYRLGQRLANNSYVWSKAYSFKSSPYPGQDSLQRVVIFGDMGKAERDGSNEYNNYQPGSLNTTDQLIKDLDNVDIVFHIGDITYANGYISQWDQFTSMIEPIASTVPYMIASGNHERDAPGTGSFYDTNDSGGECGVLAETMFYVPAENRAKFW
;
A
#
# COMPACT_ATOMS: atom_id res chain seq x y z
N MET A 1 46.31 28.75 -38.92
CA MET A 1 46.61 28.85 -40.37
C MET A 1 46.17 27.55 -41.04
N ARG A 2 45.22 27.62 -41.99
CA ARG A 2 44.82 26.49 -42.86
C ARG A 2 45.62 26.54 -44.15
N TYR A 3 46.07 25.39 -44.68
CA TYR A 3 46.33 25.10 -46.10
C TYR A 3 46.30 23.56 -46.26
N ARG A 4 45.30 22.98 -46.94
CA ARG A 4 45.18 22.56 -48.38
C ARG A 4 45.72 21.13 -48.64
N GLU A 5 44.87 20.18 -49.10
CA GLU A 5 44.70 19.69 -50.50
C GLU A 5 45.94 18.93 -51.03
N MET A 6 45.92 17.81 -51.76
CA MET A 6 44.94 17.03 -52.54
C MET A 6 45.61 15.67 -52.96
N ALA A 7 44.78 14.65 -53.19
CA ALA A 7 44.84 13.53 -54.17
C ALA A 7 46.17 12.95 -54.74
N ASN A 8 46.31 11.61 -54.76
CA ASN A 8 46.25 10.74 -55.98
C ASN A 8 46.70 9.27 -55.73
N SER A 9 46.26 8.40 -56.65
CA SER A 9 46.03 6.95 -56.62
C SER A 9 47.27 6.04 -56.97
N PRO A 10 47.13 4.69 -57.11
CA PRO A 10 48.11 3.62 -56.75
C PRO A 10 49.09 3.17 -57.87
N PRO A 11 49.92 2.11 -57.65
CA PRO A 11 49.56 0.78 -58.19
C PRO A 11 50.02 -0.46 -57.37
N LEU A 12 49.60 -1.63 -57.88
CA LEU A 12 49.67 -3.01 -57.37
C LEU A 12 51.07 -3.68 -57.41
N LEU A 13 51.33 -4.67 -56.52
CA LEU A 13 51.48 -6.11 -56.84
C LEU A 13 52.19 -6.90 -55.72
N GLY A 14 51.56 -8.01 -55.31
CA GLY A 14 52.25 -9.29 -55.06
C GLY A 14 52.49 -9.72 -53.61
N GLY A 15 51.88 -10.86 -53.21
CA GLY A 15 52.52 -11.79 -52.27
C GLY A 15 51.70 -12.29 -51.08
N SER A 16 50.88 -13.33 -51.33
CA SER A 16 50.60 -14.50 -50.47
C SER A 16 50.13 -14.36 -49.00
N SER A 17 48.93 -14.93 -48.82
CA SER A 17 48.48 -15.79 -47.71
C SER A 17 48.36 -15.18 -46.31
N LEU A 18 47.11 -15.01 -45.85
CA LEU A 18 46.47 -15.84 -44.82
C LEU A 18 45.16 -15.20 -44.37
N LEU A 19 44.10 -16.02 -44.25
CA LEU A 19 42.88 -15.81 -43.43
C LEU A 19 42.02 -14.60 -43.82
N SER A 20 40.84 -14.74 -44.43
CA SER A 20 39.68 -15.45 -43.87
C SER A 20 38.51 -15.34 -44.87
N LEU A 21 37.81 -16.46 -45.06
CA LEU A 21 36.67 -16.59 -45.96
C LEU A 21 35.43 -15.82 -45.45
N SER A 22 34.86 -15.02 -46.35
CA SER A 22 33.43 -14.98 -46.73
C SER A 22 32.42 -15.63 -45.77
N LEU A 23 31.54 -14.84 -45.15
CA LEU A 23 30.23 -14.39 -45.70
C LEU A 23 29.30 -15.55 -46.09
N ALA A 24 28.11 -15.54 -45.48
CA ALA A 24 26.92 -16.36 -45.77
C ALA A 24 26.86 -17.76 -45.14
N ALA A 25 26.50 -17.83 -43.86
CA ALA A 25 25.78 -18.96 -43.30
C ALA A 25 24.75 -18.45 -42.26
N VAL A 26 23.48 -18.45 -42.68
CA VAL A 26 22.30 -18.76 -41.88
C VAL A 26 22.26 -18.17 -40.45
N LEU A 27 21.82 -16.92 -40.34
CA LEU A 27 21.11 -16.44 -39.15
C LEU A 27 19.60 -16.34 -39.46
N LEU A 28 19.00 -17.49 -39.73
CA LEU A 28 17.57 -17.70 -39.47
C LEU A 28 17.45 -18.17 -38.00
N ALA A 29 17.91 -17.31 -37.08
CA ALA A 29 17.54 -17.42 -35.68
C ALA A 29 16.25 -16.63 -35.52
N VAL A 30 15.15 -17.38 -35.57
CA VAL A 30 13.78 -17.04 -35.18
C VAL A 30 13.73 -15.72 -34.39
N LEU A 31 13.39 -14.64 -35.09
CA LEU A 31 12.74 -13.48 -34.48
C LEU A 31 11.37 -13.95 -33.99
N GLY A 32 11.39 -14.59 -32.84
CA GLY A 32 10.23 -14.68 -31.97
C GLY A 32 10.01 -13.29 -31.41
N VAL A 33 9.49 -12.38 -32.24
CA VAL A 33 8.74 -11.23 -31.74
C VAL A 33 7.57 -11.85 -31.01
N ARG A 34 7.76 -12.14 -29.72
CA ARG A 34 6.64 -12.20 -28.81
C ARG A 34 6.08 -10.80 -28.83
N ILE A 35 5.00 -10.62 -29.58
CA ILE A 35 4.03 -9.59 -29.26
C ILE A 35 3.67 -9.90 -27.81
N ALA A 36 4.31 -9.18 -26.89
CA ALA A 36 3.82 -9.06 -25.55
C ALA A 36 2.45 -8.41 -25.74
N SER A 37 1.40 -9.23 -25.68
CA SER A 37 0.06 -8.70 -25.48
C SER A 37 0.16 -7.79 -24.27
N ALA A 38 -0.27 -6.55 -24.45
CA ALA A 38 -0.49 -5.57 -23.39
C ALA A 38 -1.62 -6.05 -22.46
N ALA A 39 -1.37 -7.16 -21.76
CA ALA A 39 -2.13 -7.65 -20.63
C ALA A 39 -1.20 -7.43 -19.43
N GLY A 40 -1.60 -6.54 -18.54
CA GLY A 40 -0.79 -6.01 -17.44
C GLY A 40 -0.07 -7.09 -16.62
N GLY A 41 1.09 -6.71 -16.08
CA GLY A 41 2.01 -7.54 -15.30
C GLY A 41 1.48 -7.98 -13.94
N GLU A 42 0.23 -8.38 -13.84
CA GLU A 42 -0.32 -8.97 -12.62
C GLU A 42 0.29 -10.35 -12.40
N GLN A 43 1.03 -10.51 -11.31
CA GLN A 43 1.56 -11.81 -10.91
C GLN A 43 0.37 -12.77 -10.65
N PRO A 44 0.34 -14.00 -11.20
CA PRO A 44 -0.79 -14.91 -11.03
C PRO A 44 -1.13 -15.23 -9.56
N LEU A 45 -0.15 -15.11 -8.67
CA LEU A 45 -0.32 -15.31 -7.23
C LEU A 45 -1.00 -14.10 -6.56
N ALA A 46 -1.03 -12.93 -7.20
CA ALA A 46 -1.74 -11.76 -6.67
C ALA A 46 -3.26 -11.82 -6.88
N LYS A 47 -3.80 -12.96 -7.34
CA LYS A 47 -5.23 -13.17 -7.61
C LYS A 47 -5.75 -14.35 -6.80
N ILE A 48 -6.60 -14.05 -5.83
CA ILE A 48 -7.36 -15.04 -5.08
C ILE A 48 -8.78 -15.04 -5.64
N ALA A 49 -9.29 -16.20 -6.05
CA ALA A 49 -10.69 -16.40 -6.41
C ALA A 49 -11.54 -16.48 -5.13
N ILE A 50 -11.45 -15.45 -4.28
CA ILE A 50 -12.09 -15.46 -2.96
C ILE A 50 -13.60 -15.60 -3.07
N HIS A 51 -14.21 -15.05 -4.12
CA HIS A 51 -15.63 -15.18 -4.41
C HIS A 51 -16.08 -16.62 -4.67
N ASP A 52 -15.17 -17.54 -5.01
CA ASP A 52 -15.43 -18.97 -5.18
C ASP A 52 -15.07 -19.77 -3.91
N ALA A 53 -14.59 -19.11 -2.85
CA ALA A 53 -14.12 -19.76 -1.64
C ALA A 53 -15.27 -20.37 -0.84
N VAL A 54 -15.18 -21.65 -0.48
CA VAL A 54 -16.25 -22.34 0.25
C VAL A 54 -15.82 -22.81 1.63
N PHE A 55 -16.79 -23.02 2.53
CA PHE A 55 -16.53 -23.64 3.83
C PHE A 55 -16.27 -25.14 3.69
N ALA A 56 -15.14 -25.60 4.23
CA ALA A 56 -14.76 -27.02 4.32
C ALA A 56 -14.07 -27.30 5.66
N LEU A 57 -14.67 -26.79 6.75
CA LEU A 57 -14.09 -26.88 8.08
C LEU A 57 -13.81 -28.34 8.45
N HIS A 58 -12.63 -28.60 9.02
CA HIS A 58 -12.20 -29.94 9.39
C HIS A 58 -11.91 -30.02 10.90
N GLU A 59 -12.51 -31.00 11.59
CA GLU A 59 -12.43 -31.12 13.07
C GLU A 59 -11.00 -31.26 13.61
N ASN A 60 -10.14 -31.95 12.86
CA ASN A 60 -8.72 -32.12 13.19
C ASN A 60 -7.78 -31.07 12.58
N ALA A 61 -8.31 -30.02 11.94
CA ALA A 61 -7.49 -28.89 11.51
C ALA A 61 -7.55 -27.78 12.56
N SER A 62 -6.44 -27.09 12.78
CA SER A 62 -6.40 -25.99 13.75
C SER A 62 -5.48 -24.87 13.30
N VAL A 63 -5.81 -23.65 13.73
CA VAL A 63 -4.96 -22.46 13.58
C VAL A 63 -4.98 -21.74 14.92
N ARG A 64 -3.84 -21.25 15.39
CA ARG A 64 -3.72 -20.45 16.61
C ARG A 64 -2.74 -19.31 16.38
N ALA A 65 -3.11 -18.12 16.85
CA ALA A 65 -2.32 -16.91 16.68
C ALA A 65 -1.91 -16.33 18.03
N HIS A 66 -0.64 -15.93 18.15
CA HIS A 66 -0.04 -15.40 19.37
C HIS A 66 0.93 -14.23 19.06
N PRO A 67 1.00 -13.19 19.91
CA PRO A 67 0.22 -12.99 21.14
C PRO A 67 -1.25 -12.57 20.88
N LEU A 68 -2.08 -12.57 21.93
CA LEU A 68 -3.52 -12.22 21.81
C LEU A 68 -3.79 -10.71 21.71
N VAL A 69 -2.90 -9.90 22.29
CA VAL A 69 -3.00 -8.44 22.32
C VAL A 69 -1.70 -7.87 21.79
N LEU A 70 -1.81 -6.98 20.80
CA LEU A 70 -0.70 -6.29 20.14
C LEU A 70 -0.61 -4.82 20.60
N GLY A 71 0.54 -4.17 20.42
CA GLY A 71 0.76 -2.74 20.65
C GLY A 71 0.56 -2.33 22.11
N LEU A 72 0.97 -3.16 23.06
CA LEU A 72 0.80 -2.90 24.49
C LEU A 72 1.58 -1.67 24.97
N GLU A 73 2.69 -1.33 24.33
CA GLU A 73 3.50 -0.14 24.63
C GLU A 73 3.23 1.01 23.64
N GLY A 74 2.17 0.89 22.83
CA GLY A 74 1.76 1.88 21.85
C GLY A 74 2.33 1.65 20.44
N GLU A 75 2.90 0.48 20.18
CA GLU A 75 3.32 0.07 18.85
C GLU A 75 2.13 -0.03 17.90
N ASP A 76 2.35 0.41 16.68
CA ASP A 76 1.37 0.37 15.58
C ASP A 76 1.65 -0.77 14.59
N THR A 77 2.70 -1.56 14.84
CA THR A 77 3.16 -2.67 14.02
C THR A 77 3.79 -3.75 14.91
N GLU A 78 3.39 -5.01 14.78
CA GLU A 78 3.91 -6.10 15.63
C GLU A 78 3.93 -7.46 14.92
N TRP A 79 4.88 -8.32 15.33
CA TRP A 79 4.99 -9.69 14.83
C TRP A 79 4.02 -10.64 15.54
N VAL A 80 3.38 -11.50 14.74
CA VAL A 80 2.44 -12.53 15.18
C VAL A 80 2.92 -13.88 14.67
N VAL A 81 2.98 -14.85 15.58
CA VAL A 81 3.25 -16.25 15.24
C VAL A 81 1.91 -16.97 15.08
N VAL A 82 1.78 -17.71 13.99
CA VAL A 82 0.58 -18.46 13.63
C VAL A 82 0.94 -19.94 13.48
N ASP A 83 0.57 -20.73 14.47
CA ASP A 83 0.74 -22.18 14.47
C ASP A 83 -0.49 -22.85 13.87
N PHE A 84 -0.30 -23.85 13.01
CA PHE A 84 -1.43 -24.53 12.38
C PHE A 84 -1.14 -26.00 12.06
N GLU A 85 -2.23 -26.76 12.01
CA GLU A 85 -2.27 -28.19 11.72
C GLU A 85 -3.33 -28.46 10.65
N SER A 86 -2.96 -29.22 9.62
CA SER A 86 -3.83 -29.73 8.57
C SER A 86 -3.74 -31.26 8.51
N PRO A 87 -4.86 -31.99 8.62
CA PRO A 87 -4.87 -33.46 8.54
C PRO A 87 -4.71 -33.97 7.11
N ALA A 88 -4.86 -33.11 6.11
CA ALA A 88 -4.68 -33.42 4.70
C ALA A 88 -3.86 -32.31 4.03
N PRO A 89 -2.56 -32.16 4.39
CA PRO A 89 -1.76 -31.05 3.92
C PRO A 89 -1.46 -31.15 2.44
N ALA A 90 -1.47 -30.02 1.75
CA ALA A 90 -1.12 -29.88 0.35
C ALA A 90 -0.13 -28.73 0.12
N GLU A 91 0.63 -28.79 -0.98
CA GLU A 91 1.62 -27.75 -1.33
C GLU A 91 0.97 -26.39 -1.63
N ASP A 92 -0.33 -26.39 -1.93
CA ASP A 92 -1.14 -25.20 -2.24
C ASP A 92 -2.04 -24.77 -1.08
N ASP A 93 -1.84 -25.32 0.12
CA ASP A 93 -2.48 -24.82 1.33
C ASP A 93 -1.86 -23.47 1.73
N TRP A 94 -2.67 -22.58 2.31
CA TRP A 94 -2.25 -21.22 2.61
C TRP A 94 -2.96 -20.64 3.84
N ILE A 95 -2.26 -19.76 4.56
CA ILE A 95 -2.77 -19.02 5.71
C ILE A 95 -3.08 -17.60 5.27
N ALA A 96 -4.33 -17.19 5.46
CA ALA A 96 -4.86 -15.89 5.12
C ALA A 96 -5.08 -15.04 6.39
N VAL A 97 -4.73 -13.77 6.33
CA VAL A 97 -5.01 -12.79 7.39
C VAL A 97 -6.31 -12.05 7.06
N PHE A 98 -7.28 -12.04 7.97
CA PHE A 98 -8.53 -11.29 7.83
C PHE A 98 -8.65 -10.20 8.88
N SER A 99 -9.12 -9.02 8.46
CA SER A 99 -9.53 -7.94 9.36
C SER A 99 -10.69 -7.17 8.72
N PRO A 100 -11.90 -7.16 9.32
CA PRO A 100 -12.24 -7.70 10.65
C PRO A 100 -12.09 -9.21 10.80
N ALA A 101 -11.92 -9.68 12.03
CA ALA A 101 -11.69 -11.09 12.33
C ALA A 101 -12.88 -11.99 11.93
N ASN A 102 -14.10 -11.46 12.00
CA ASN A 102 -15.30 -12.13 11.53
C ASN A 102 -15.52 -11.83 10.04
N PHE A 103 -14.84 -12.57 9.16
CA PHE A 103 -14.99 -12.44 7.71
C PHE A 103 -16.29 -13.11 7.23
N ASN A 104 -17.03 -12.41 6.34
CA ASN A 104 -18.42 -12.71 6.05
C ASN A 104 -18.61 -13.46 4.72
N SER A 105 -19.62 -14.34 4.66
CA SER A 105 -20.10 -15.04 3.47
C SER A 105 -21.39 -14.48 2.85
N SER A 106 -21.98 -13.46 3.47
CA SER A 106 -23.35 -13.02 3.16
C SER A 106 -23.49 -12.15 1.91
N THR A 107 -22.39 -11.69 1.30
CA THR A 107 -22.40 -10.60 0.30
C THR A 107 -21.65 -10.90 -1.00
N CYS A 108 -21.51 -12.16 -1.40
CA CYS A 108 -21.01 -12.52 -2.73
C CYS A 108 -22.22 -12.65 -3.65
N PRO A 109 -22.60 -11.63 -4.43
CA PRO A 109 -23.58 -11.85 -5.49
C PRO A 109 -23.00 -12.91 -6.43
N PRO A 110 -23.67 -14.07 -6.62
CA PRO A 110 -23.19 -15.08 -7.52
C PRO A 110 -23.14 -14.51 -8.94
N ILE A 111 -22.01 -14.69 -9.62
CA ILE A 111 -21.85 -14.25 -11.02
C ILE A 111 -22.71 -15.15 -11.95
N ASP A 112 -23.04 -16.38 -11.51
CA ASP A 112 -23.96 -17.31 -12.17
C ASP A 112 -25.10 -17.75 -11.22
N PRO A 113 -26.38 -17.64 -11.60
CA PRO A 113 -27.53 -18.07 -10.80
C PRO A 113 -27.56 -19.56 -10.41
N ARG A 114 -26.65 -20.39 -10.92
CA ARG A 114 -26.47 -21.82 -10.55
C ARG A 114 -25.47 -22.05 -9.41
N GLN A 115 -24.77 -21.01 -8.95
CA GLN A 115 -23.88 -21.10 -7.80
C GLN A 115 -24.69 -21.06 -6.49
N HIS A 116 -24.72 -22.18 -5.76
CA HIS A 116 -25.34 -22.28 -4.45
C HIS A 116 -24.34 -22.81 -3.40
N ALA A 117 -24.24 -22.07 -2.28
CA ALA A 117 -23.68 -22.43 -0.97
C ALA A 117 -22.20 -22.08 -0.68
N PRO A 118 -21.92 -21.75 0.59
CA PRO A 118 -21.63 -20.39 1.05
C PRO A 118 -20.24 -19.92 0.61
N PHE A 119 -20.19 -18.81 -0.12
CA PHE A 119 -18.96 -18.19 -0.59
C PHE A 119 -18.37 -17.25 0.46
N ILE A 120 -17.04 -17.15 0.59
CA ILE A 120 -16.40 -16.15 1.45
C ILE A 120 -16.17 -14.88 0.65
N CYS A 121 -16.58 -13.73 1.20
CA CYS A 121 -16.71 -12.50 0.41
C CYS A 121 -15.82 -11.38 0.90
N SER A 122 -15.10 -11.59 1.98
CA SER A 122 -14.10 -10.65 2.45
C SER A 122 -12.78 -11.00 1.78
N ALA A 123 -12.14 -10.03 1.13
CA ALA A 123 -10.75 -10.19 0.74
C ALA A 123 -9.87 -10.29 2.00
N PRO A 124 -8.94 -11.27 2.08
CA PRO A 124 -7.91 -11.23 3.11
C PRO A 124 -7.01 -9.99 2.93
N ILE A 125 -6.45 -9.51 4.03
CA ILE A 125 -5.46 -8.41 4.06
C ILE A 125 -4.21 -8.84 3.29
N LYS A 126 -3.71 -10.04 3.60
CA LYS A 126 -2.54 -10.68 3.03
C LYS A 126 -2.56 -12.17 3.34
N TYR A 127 -1.62 -12.93 2.79
CA TYR A 127 -1.53 -14.37 3.00
C TYR A 127 -0.13 -14.92 2.73
N LYS A 128 0.14 -16.15 3.18
CA LYS A 128 1.35 -16.92 2.89
C LYS A 128 1.01 -18.37 2.60
N PHE A 129 1.82 -19.06 1.79
CA PHE A 129 1.68 -20.50 1.63
C PHE A 129 2.15 -21.24 2.89
N ALA A 130 1.44 -22.32 3.22
CA ALA A 130 1.66 -23.09 4.44
C ALA A 130 3.06 -23.74 4.51
N ASN A 131 3.67 -24.02 3.36
CA ASN A 131 4.99 -24.64 3.24
C ASN A 131 6.16 -23.64 3.27
N GLU A 132 5.92 -22.33 3.38
CA GLU A 132 6.99 -21.31 3.31
C GLU A 132 8.01 -21.43 4.43
N SER A 133 7.57 -21.74 5.66
CA SER A 133 8.46 -21.89 6.82
C SER A 133 9.02 -23.29 7.01
N SER A 134 8.41 -24.30 6.39
CA SER A 134 8.80 -25.70 6.54
C SER A 134 8.42 -26.51 5.31
N SER A 135 9.43 -27.01 4.60
CA SER A 135 9.25 -27.95 3.48
C SER A 135 8.67 -29.30 3.92
N ASP A 136 8.58 -29.57 5.22
CA ASP A 136 8.00 -30.81 5.76
C ASP A 136 6.50 -30.70 6.02
N TYR A 137 5.88 -29.52 5.84
CA TYR A 137 4.44 -29.31 6.03
C TYR A 137 3.60 -30.35 5.29
N THR A 138 3.94 -30.66 4.04
CA THR A 138 3.18 -31.64 3.22
C THR A 138 3.33 -33.09 3.68
N LYS A 139 4.24 -33.36 4.61
CA LYS A 139 4.39 -34.67 5.26
C LYS A 139 3.78 -34.70 6.66
N THR A 140 3.92 -33.60 7.41
CA THR A 140 3.57 -33.56 8.84
C THR A 140 2.20 -32.98 9.10
N GLY A 141 1.68 -32.14 8.21
CA GLY A 141 0.49 -31.33 8.46
C GLY A 141 0.73 -30.11 9.34
N ASN A 142 1.93 -29.95 9.91
CA ASN A 142 2.21 -29.00 10.98
C ASN A 142 3.26 -27.99 10.55
N ALA A 143 2.94 -26.70 10.72
CA ALA A 143 3.86 -25.61 10.47
C ALA A 143 3.50 -24.38 11.32
N SER A 144 4.39 -23.39 11.29
CA SER A 144 4.22 -22.11 11.95
C SER A 144 4.68 -21.00 11.02
N LEU A 145 3.91 -19.91 10.91
CA LEU A 145 4.24 -18.76 10.07
C LEU A 145 4.29 -17.49 10.91
N GLU A 146 5.19 -16.58 10.56
CA GLU A 146 5.27 -15.26 11.17
C GLU A 146 4.69 -14.20 10.22
N PHE A 147 3.83 -13.33 10.77
CA PHE A 147 3.26 -12.19 10.07
C PHE A 147 3.55 -10.91 10.84
N GLN A 148 3.95 -9.85 10.16
CA GLN A 148 4.03 -8.52 10.74
C GLN A 148 2.73 -7.77 10.48
N LEU A 149 1.90 -7.55 11.50
CA LEU A 149 0.63 -6.86 11.35
C LEU A 149 0.78 -5.36 11.64
N ILE A 150 0.02 -4.55 10.92
CA ILE A 150 -0.14 -3.12 11.20
C ILE A 150 -1.49 -2.84 11.86
N ASN A 151 -1.57 -1.84 12.72
CA ASN A 151 -2.81 -1.40 13.34
C ASN A 151 -3.63 -0.57 12.36
N GLN A 152 -4.52 -1.25 11.66
CA GLN A 152 -5.44 -0.65 10.70
C GLN A 152 -6.89 -0.73 11.18
N ARG A 153 -7.12 -0.53 12.49
CA ARG A 153 -8.43 -0.58 13.16
C ARG A 153 -8.84 -1.97 13.62
N ALA A 154 -9.77 -2.61 12.93
CA ALA A 154 -10.45 -3.81 13.42
C ALA A 154 -9.51 -4.95 13.86
N ASP A 155 -10.09 -5.90 14.60
CA ASP A 155 -9.43 -7.13 15.04
C ASP A 155 -9.01 -8.04 13.86
N PHE A 156 -8.23 -9.07 14.17
CA PHE A 156 -7.67 -10.01 13.20
C PHE A 156 -8.04 -11.45 13.52
N SER A 157 -8.24 -12.24 12.47
CA SER A 157 -8.22 -13.70 12.51
C SER A 157 -7.35 -14.23 11.38
N PHE A 158 -6.92 -15.47 11.52
CA PHE A 158 -6.15 -16.21 10.54
C PHE A 158 -6.95 -17.43 10.11
N ALA A 159 -6.88 -17.75 8.83
CA ALA A 159 -7.65 -18.84 8.28
C ALA A 159 -6.77 -19.71 7.37
N LEU A 160 -6.84 -21.01 7.58
CA LEU A 160 -6.19 -22.02 6.74
C LEU A 160 -7.13 -22.39 5.60
N PHE A 161 -6.61 -22.31 4.38
CA PHE A 161 -7.29 -22.74 3.17
C PHE A 161 -6.54 -23.87 2.48
N SER A 162 -7.31 -24.73 1.82
CA SER A 162 -6.81 -25.72 0.85
C SER A 162 -7.37 -25.47 -0.55
N GLY A 163 -6.88 -26.19 -1.55
CA GLY A 163 -7.35 -26.08 -2.94
C GLY A 163 -6.80 -24.86 -3.70
N GLY A 164 -5.73 -24.27 -3.17
CA GLY A 164 -5.02 -23.15 -3.76
C GLY A 164 -5.86 -21.87 -3.82
N LEU A 165 -5.38 -20.92 -4.60
CA LEU A 165 -5.99 -19.59 -4.73
C LEU A 165 -7.18 -19.58 -5.71
N SER A 166 -7.30 -20.59 -6.58
CA SER A 166 -8.35 -20.65 -7.60
C SER A 166 -9.62 -21.39 -7.16
N ASN A 167 -9.51 -22.35 -6.22
CA ASN A 167 -10.67 -23.05 -5.66
C ASN A 167 -10.57 -23.15 -4.13
N PRO A 168 -10.42 -22.01 -3.44
CA PRO A 168 -10.10 -21.99 -2.02
C PRO A 168 -11.19 -22.64 -1.15
N LYS A 169 -10.77 -23.43 -0.18
CA LYS A 169 -11.65 -24.11 0.78
C LYS A 169 -11.19 -23.80 2.19
N LEU A 170 -12.02 -23.11 2.97
CA LEU A 170 -11.70 -22.76 4.36
C LEU A 170 -11.72 -24.01 5.25
N VAL A 171 -10.57 -24.37 5.80
CA VAL A 171 -10.35 -25.59 6.59
C VAL A 171 -10.38 -25.33 8.09
N ALA A 172 -9.81 -24.22 8.55
CA ALA A 172 -9.78 -23.83 9.95
C ALA A 172 -9.65 -22.32 10.13
N VAL A 173 -10.10 -21.79 11.28
CA VAL A 173 -10.01 -20.37 11.65
C VAL A 173 -9.41 -20.27 13.05
N SER A 174 -8.56 -19.27 13.26
CA SER A 174 -7.87 -19.04 14.52
C SER A 174 -8.75 -18.40 15.59
N ASN A 175 -8.20 -18.30 16.80
CA ASN A 175 -8.63 -17.29 17.76
C ASN A 175 -8.50 -15.87 17.19
N ILE A 176 -9.26 -14.94 17.76
CA ILE A 176 -9.18 -13.51 17.45
C ILE A 176 -7.99 -12.91 18.20
N ILE A 177 -7.26 -12.01 17.54
CA ILE A 177 -6.25 -11.14 18.17
C ILE A 177 -6.55 -9.68 17.83
N ASN A 178 -6.04 -8.74 18.63
CA ASN A 178 -6.32 -7.32 18.42
C ASN A 178 -5.22 -6.42 18.97
N PHE A 179 -5.06 -5.23 18.40
CA PHE A 179 -4.25 -4.18 19.03
C PHE A 179 -4.92 -3.69 20.32
N ALA A 180 -4.12 -3.25 21.29
CA ALA A 180 -4.59 -2.73 22.57
C ALA A 180 -5.50 -1.50 22.40
N ASN A 181 -5.16 -0.65 21.41
CA ASN A 181 -6.02 0.43 20.94
C ASN A 181 -6.17 0.37 19.41
N PRO A 182 -7.15 -0.39 18.90
CA PRO A 182 -7.50 -0.46 17.47
C PRO A 182 -7.70 0.92 16.84
N LYS A 183 -8.23 1.85 17.62
CA LYS A 183 -8.72 3.13 17.10
C LYS A 183 -7.64 4.21 17.11
N ALA A 184 -6.41 3.90 17.51
CA ALA A 184 -5.33 4.87 17.68
C ALA A 184 -5.15 5.81 16.47
N PRO A 185 -4.76 7.08 16.68
CA PRO A 185 -4.41 7.98 15.60
C PRO A 185 -3.03 7.64 15.03
N LEU A 186 -2.97 7.19 13.78
CA LEU A 186 -1.80 6.57 13.16
C LEU A 186 -1.48 7.13 11.77
N TYR A 187 -0.26 6.86 11.33
CA TYR A 187 0.23 7.08 9.96
C TYR A 187 0.05 8.53 9.47
N PRO A 188 0.56 9.54 10.20
CA PRO A 188 0.48 10.92 9.74
C PRO A 188 1.30 11.12 8.47
N ARG A 189 0.76 11.93 7.58
CA ARG A 189 1.40 12.36 6.34
C ARG A 189 1.27 13.86 6.18
N LEU A 190 2.39 14.50 5.90
CA LEU A 190 2.52 15.93 5.70
C LEU A 190 2.26 16.26 4.24
N SER A 191 1.58 17.37 4.00
CA SER A 191 1.49 18.02 2.68
C SER A 191 1.59 19.52 2.88
N GLN A 192 2.25 20.21 1.95
CA GLN A 192 2.16 21.67 1.90
C GLN A 192 0.69 22.10 1.77
N GLY A 193 0.35 23.17 2.49
CA GLY A 193 -1.00 23.75 2.50
C GLY A 193 -1.22 24.73 1.35
N LYS A 194 -2.23 25.58 1.51
CA LYS A 194 -2.59 26.58 0.48
C LYS A 194 -1.62 27.77 0.38
N SER A 195 -0.79 27.95 1.40
CA SER A 195 0.20 29.01 1.52
C SER A 195 1.57 28.41 1.87
N TRP A 196 2.64 29.15 1.59
CA TRP A 196 4.03 28.71 1.83
C TRP A 196 4.35 28.44 3.32
N ASP A 197 3.63 29.11 4.21
CA ASP A 197 3.72 29.04 5.68
C ASP A 197 2.61 28.17 6.29
N GLU A 198 2.02 27.28 5.50
CA GLU A 198 1.02 26.31 5.95
C GLU A 198 1.49 24.88 5.67
N MET A 199 1.49 24.05 6.72
CA MET A 199 1.67 22.60 6.61
C MET A 199 0.38 21.91 7.04
N THR A 200 -0.01 20.86 6.33
CA THR A 200 -1.12 20.00 6.74
C THR A 200 -0.59 18.72 7.36
N VAL A 201 -1.25 18.25 8.41
CA VAL A 201 -1.02 16.93 9.00
C VAL A 201 -2.30 16.14 8.78
N THR A 202 -2.25 15.13 7.91
CA THR A 202 -3.35 14.21 7.69
C THR A 202 -3.05 12.87 8.35
N TRP A 203 -3.95 12.31 9.15
CA TRP A 203 -3.77 11.01 9.82
C TRP A 203 -5.05 10.17 9.77
N THR A 204 -4.96 8.88 10.10
CA THR A 204 -6.10 7.96 10.11
C THR A 204 -6.36 7.50 11.55
N SER A 205 -7.63 7.33 11.93
CA SER A 205 -8.00 6.72 13.22
C SER A 205 -9.31 5.94 13.13
N GLY A 206 -9.66 5.22 14.19
CA GLY A 206 -10.97 4.59 14.33
C GLY A 206 -12.06 5.48 14.93
N TYR A 207 -11.73 6.69 15.41
CA TYR A 207 -12.66 7.54 16.14
C TYR A 207 -13.38 8.53 15.24
N ASN A 208 -14.71 8.51 15.29
CA ASN A 208 -15.54 9.51 14.64
C ASN A 208 -15.68 10.78 15.50
N ILE A 209 -16.18 11.86 14.90
CA ILE A 209 -16.35 13.17 15.56
C ILE A 209 -17.41 13.20 16.66
N ASP A 210 -18.32 12.21 16.71
CA ASP A 210 -19.27 12.02 17.81
C ASP A 210 -18.62 11.36 19.04
N GLU A 211 -17.48 10.70 18.85
CA GLU A 211 -16.71 10.06 19.92
C GLU A 211 -15.58 10.96 20.45
N VAL A 212 -14.94 11.73 19.55
CA VAL A 212 -13.76 12.54 19.86
C VAL A 212 -13.76 13.90 19.19
N THR A 213 -13.05 14.86 19.79
CA THR A 213 -12.56 16.05 19.11
C THR A 213 -11.11 15.81 18.63
N PRO A 214 -10.85 15.65 17.32
CA PRO A 214 -9.49 15.46 16.80
C PRO A 214 -8.75 16.80 16.65
N PHE A 215 -7.46 16.81 16.99
CA PHE A 215 -6.59 17.97 16.88
C PHE A 215 -5.12 17.54 16.75
N VAL A 216 -4.26 18.50 16.37
CA VAL A 216 -2.81 18.34 16.44
C VAL A 216 -2.28 19.31 17.48
N GLU A 217 -1.43 18.83 18.40
CA GLU A 217 -0.65 19.69 19.28
C GLU A 217 0.75 19.87 18.67
N TRP A 218 1.20 21.10 18.50
CA TRP A 218 2.41 21.40 17.73
C TRP A 218 3.01 22.76 18.07
N GLY A 219 4.27 22.99 17.69
CA GLY A 219 4.99 24.24 17.93
C GLY A 219 6.46 24.13 17.55
N VAL A 220 7.18 25.25 17.57
CA VAL A 220 8.63 25.27 17.34
C VAL A 220 9.30 24.37 18.40
N LYS A 221 10.27 23.56 17.98
CA LYS A 221 10.94 22.59 18.84
C LYS A 221 11.57 23.28 20.05
N GLY A 222 11.19 22.86 21.25
CA GLY A 222 11.65 23.45 22.51
C GLY A 222 10.85 24.66 23.00
N GLU A 223 9.86 25.12 22.22
CA GLU A 223 8.97 26.22 22.60
C GLU A 223 7.58 25.73 23.05
N THR A 224 6.72 26.67 23.43
CA THR A 224 5.35 26.39 23.85
C THR A 224 4.55 25.81 22.69
N GLN A 225 3.85 24.70 22.95
CA GLN A 225 3.01 24.05 21.96
C GLN A 225 1.59 24.64 21.97
N THR A 226 0.99 24.76 20.79
CA THR A 226 -0.41 25.15 20.57
C THR A 226 -1.23 23.97 20.03
N ARG A 227 -2.53 24.14 19.86
CA ARG A 227 -3.43 23.12 19.29
C ARG A 227 -4.19 23.66 18.08
N SER A 228 -4.15 22.93 16.98
CA SER A 228 -4.96 23.18 15.78
C SER A 228 -6.05 22.11 15.65
N PRO A 229 -7.31 22.47 15.39
CA PRO A 229 -8.37 21.48 15.16
C PRO A 229 -8.11 20.70 13.87
N ALA A 230 -8.82 19.58 13.68
CA ALA A 230 -8.82 18.86 12.41
C ALA A 230 -10.22 18.71 11.82
N GLY A 231 -10.33 18.91 10.51
CA GLY A 231 -11.47 18.43 9.74
C GLY A 231 -11.42 16.92 9.64
N THR A 232 -12.58 16.26 9.60
CA THR A 232 -12.67 14.79 9.52
C THR A 232 -13.50 14.39 8.32
N LEU A 233 -12.96 13.46 7.53
CA LEU A 233 -13.60 12.86 6.36
C LEU A 233 -13.61 11.34 6.50
N THR A 234 -14.54 10.71 5.80
CA THR A 234 -14.58 9.27 5.59
C THR A 234 -15.38 9.01 4.31
N PHE A 235 -15.38 7.78 3.83
CA PHE A 235 -16.19 7.31 2.72
C PHE A 235 -16.81 5.97 3.07
N GLN A 236 -17.97 5.69 2.49
CA GLN A 236 -18.73 4.45 2.69
C GLN A 236 -18.58 3.52 1.49
N GLN A 237 -18.93 2.25 1.63
CA GLN A 237 -18.85 1.25 0.56
C GLN A 237 -19.54 1.73 -0.73
N ASN A 238 -20.69 2.37 -0.58
CA ASN A 238 -21.49 2.88 -1.70
C ASN A 238 -20.89 4.12 -2.40
N SER A 239 -19.79 4.68 -1.89
CA SER A 239 -19.02 5.74 -2.56
C SER A 239 -18.14 5.17 -3.68
N MET A 240 -17.81 3.87 -3.62
CA MET A 240 -17.05 3.19 -4.66
C MET A 240 -17.91 2.98 -5.91
N CYS A 241 -17.32 3.16 -7.09
CA CYS A 241 -18.02 3.09 -8.36
C CYS A 241 -18.23 1.66 -8.87
N GLY A 242 -17.41 0.69 -8.46
CA GLY A 242 -17.48 -0.68 -8.97
C GLY A 242 -16.69 -1.71 -8.15
N PRO A 243 -16.73 -2.99 -8.56
CA PRO A 243 -15.91 -4.05 -7.96
C PRO A 243 -14.42 -3.94 -8.38
N PRO A 244 -13.48 -4.45 -7.57
CA PRO A 244 -13.71 -5.08 -6.26
C PRO A 244 -14.00 -4.08 -5.13
N ALA A 245 -13.71 -2.78 -5.29
CA ALA A 245 -13.84 -1.74 -4.26
C ALA A 245 -15.21 -1.69 -3.55
N ARG A 246 -16.29 -1.79 -4.32
CA ARG A 246 -17.69 -1.77 -3.82
C ARG A 246 -18.16 -3.12 -3.28
N THR A 247 -17.34 -4.17 -3.37
CA THR A 247 -17.75 -5.57 -3.12
C THR A 247 -16.74 -6.26 -2.21
N VAL A 248 -16.04 -7.29 -2.69
CA VAL A 248 -15.18 -8.16 -1.89
C VAL A 248 -13.93 -7.46 -1.34
N GLY A 249 -13.45 -6.42 -2.02
CA GLY A 249 -12.30 -5.65 -1.59
C GLY A 249 -12.62 -4.53 -0.60
N TRP A 250 -13.90 -4.32 -0.29
CA TRP A 250 -14.32 -3.28 0.66
C TRP A 250 -13.78 -3.57 2.06
N ARG A 251 -13.20 -2.54 2.66
CA ARG A 251 -12.85 -2.49 4.07
C ARG A 251 -13.09 -1.08 4.59
N ASP A 252 -13.68 -0.96 5.77
CA ASP A 252 -13.97 0.33 6.38
C ASP A 252 -12.66 1.14 6.60
N PRO A 253 -12.54 2.38 6.09
CA PRO A 253 -11.32 3.19 6.16
C PRO A 253 -11.13 3.89 7.52
N GLY A 254 -12.10 3.80 8.42
CA GLY A 254 -12.17 4.63 9.63
C GLY A 254 -12.40 6.09 9.28
N PHE A 255 -11.62 6.96 9.93
CA PHE A 255 -11.75 8.41 9.81
C PHE A 255 -10.41 9.05 9.50
N ILE A 256 -10.41 9.88 8.46
CA ILE A 256 -9.24 10.61 7.99
C ILE A 256 -9.36 12.03 8.50
N HIS A 257 -8.40 12.46 9.29
CA HIS A 257 -8.40 13.79 9.89
C HIS A 257 -7.30 14.63 9.27
N THR A 258 -7.59 15.90 8.95
CA THR A 258 -6.58 16.85 8.46
C THR A 258 -6.58 18.10 9.33
N SER A 259 -5.44 18.38 9.95
CA SER A 259 -5.17 19.63 10.67
C SER A 259 -4.29 20.57 9.83
N PHE A 260 -4.46 21.88 10.05
CA PHE A 260 -3.73 22.93 9.33
C PHE A 260 -2.85 23.70 10.32
N LEU A 261 -1.55 23.63 10.12
CA LEU A 261 -0.52 24.28 10.94
C LEU A 261 -0.07 25.53 10.16
N LYS A 262 -0.45 26.71 10.63
CA LYS A 262 -0.34 27.99 9.91
C LYS A 262 0.68 28.92 10.55
N ASP A 263 1.04 29.99 9.85
CA ASP A 263 1.96 31.02 10.34
C ASP A 263 3.35 30.42 10.67
N LEU A 264 3.80 29.46 9.85
CA LEU A 264 5.09 28.80 10.00
C LEU A 264 6.25 29.76 9.72
N TRP A 265 7.27 29.71 10.56
CA TRP A 265 8.51 30.43 10.37
C TRP A 265 9.40 29.61 9.43
N PRO A 266 9.89 30.17 8.32
CA PRO A 266 10.59 29.37 7.32
C PRO A 266 11.84 28.70 7.90
N ASN A 267 12.08 27.46 7.52
CA ASN A 267 13.24 26.63 7.93
C ASN A 267 13.31 26.26 9.42
N ALA A 268 12.29 26.58 10.23
CA ALA A 268 12.26 26.20 11.63
C ALA A 268 11.86 24.72 11.81
N GLU A 269 12.46 24.07 12.81
CA GLU A 269 12.05 22.73 13.27
C GLU A 269 10.81 22.83 14.16
N TYR A 270 9.79 22.06 13.81
CA TYR A 270 8.54 21.92 14.56
C TYR A 270 8.41 20.51 15.10
N THR A 271 7.82 20.39 16.28
CA THR A 271 7.35 19.11 16.83
C THR A 271 5.83 19.06 16.76
N TYR A 272 5.26 17.87 16.60
CA TYR A 272 3.81 17.69 16.65
C TYR A 272 3.41 16.31 17.20
N ARG A 273 2.18 16.22 17.72
CA ARG A 273 1.53 14.94 18.09
C ARG A 273 0.05 14.99 17.78
N LEU A 274 -0.50 13.83 17.39
CA LEU A 274 -1.91 13.65 17.07
C LEU A 274 -2.67 13.45 18.37
N GLY A 275 -3.73 14.23 18.57
CA GLY A 275 -4.54 14.22 19.78
C GLY A 275 -6.00 13.97 19.48
N GLN A 276 -6.63 13.15 20.31
CA GLN A 276 -8.07 12.93 20.30
C GLN A 276 -8.62 13.11 21.70
N ARG A 277 -9.43 14.15 21.88
CA ARG A 277 -10.12 14.39 23.15
C ARG A 277 -11.44 13.64 23.15
N LEU A 278 -11.54 12.62 23.99
CA LEU A 278 -12.74 11.81 24.17
C LEU A 278 -13.85 12.61 24.86
N ALA A 279 -15.10 12.16 24.73
CA ALA A 279 -16.26 12.79 25.38
C ALA A 279 -16.15 12.92 26.91
N ASN A 280 -15.38 12.05 27.56
CA ASN A 280 -15.08 12.08 28.99
C ASN A 280 -13.91 13.03 29.36
N ASN A 281 -13.41 13.83 28.42
CA ASN A 281 -12.24 14.70 28.53
C ASN A 281 -10.88 14.00 28.75
N SER A 282 -10.79 12.67 28.65
CA SER A 282 -9.48 12.02 28.52
C SER A 282 -8.94 12.16 27.10
N TYR A 283 -7.64 11.91 26.93
CA TYR A 283 -6.95 12.09 25.66
C TYR A 283 -6.32 10.78 25.21
N VAL A 284 -6.46 10.47 23.92
CA VAL A 284 -5.62 9.51 23.21
C VAL A 284 -4.58 10.32 22.43
N TRP A 285 -3.31 9.93 22.56
CA TRP A 285 -2.19 10.59 21.91
C TRP A 285 -1.42 9.60 21.03
N SER A 286 -0.89 10.08 19.92
CA SER A 286 0.16 9.38 19.19
C SER A 286 1.54 9.56 19.86
N LYS A 287 2.55 8.86 19.32
CA LYS A 287 3.95 9.25 19.47
C LYS A 287 4.19 10.68 18.95
N ALA A 288 5.30 11.30 19.37
CA ALA A 288 5.70 12.61 18.89
C ALA A 288 6.44 12.49 17.55
N TYR A 289 6.24 13.48 16.69
CA TYR A 289 6.85 13.61 15.38
C TYR A 289 7.49 14.99 15.24
N SER A 290 8.26 15.19 14.18
CA SER A 290 8.88 16.48 13.87
C SER A 290 9.04 16.69 12.38
N PHE A 291 8.98 17.94 11.95
CA PHE A 291 9.26 18.34 10.57
C PHE A 291 10.01 19.67 10.54
N LYS A 292 10.70 19.93 9.43
CA LYS A 292 11.24 21.26 9.13
C LYS A 292 10.28 21.98 8.19
N SER A 293 9.84 23.16 8.59
CA SER A 293 8.98 24.01 7.75
C SER A 293 9.71 24.44 6.47
N SER A 294 8.93 24.59 5.40
CA SER A 294 9.46 24.92 4.07
C SER A 294 10.15 26.29 4.03
N PRO A 295 11.11 26.50 3.11
CA PRO A 295 11.72 27.79 2.90
C PRO A 295 10.70 28.81 2.39
N TYR A 296 11.00 30.10 2.58
CA TYR A 296 10.21 31.16 1.95
C TYR A 296 10.34 31.08 0.41
N PRO A 297 9.29 31.36 -0.37
CA PRO A 297 9.38 31.37 -1.82
C PRO A 297 10.45 32.35 -2.32
N GLY A 298 11.44 31.84 -3.05
CA GLY A 298 12.58 32.62 -3.56
C GLY A 298 13.80 32.70 -2.62
N GLN A 299 13.79 31.98 -1.49
CA GLN A 299 14.93 31.91 -0.57
C GLN A 299 16.14 31.21 -1.20
N ASP A 300 17.32 31.85 -1.14
CA ASP A 300 18.60 31.27 -1.57
C ASP A 300 19.12 30.26 -0.55
N SER A 301 18.92 28.97 -0.83
CA SER A 301 19.32 27.84 0.02
C SER A 301 19.37 26.56 -0.81
N LEU A 302 20.15 25.58 -0.37
CA LEU A 302 20.10 24.24 -0.97
C LEU A 302 18.73 23.60 -0.67
N GLN A 303 18.03 23.18 -1.71
CA GLN A 303 16.70 22.56 -1.65
C GLN A 303 16.72 21.27 -2.48
N ARG A 304 16.24 20.17 -1.89
CA ARG A 304 16.38 18.82 -2.44
C ARG A 304 15.00 18.17 -2.56
N VAL A 305 14.60 17.92 -3.80
CA VAL A 305 13.28 17.39 -4.16
C VAL A 305 13.46 15.99 -4.72
N VAL A 306 12.69 15.02 -4.21
CA VAL A 306 12.64 13.67 -4.79
C VAL A 306 11.32 13.48 -5.53
N ILE A 307 11.37 12.88 -6.73
CA ILE A 307 10.21 12.68 -7.60
C ILE A 307 10.24 11.26 -8.17
N PHE A 308 9.14 10.53 -8.05
CA PHE A 308 8.93 9.21 -8.66
C PHE A 308 7.43 8.93 -8.82
N GLY A 309 7.08 7.99 -9.69
CA GLY A 309 5.72 7.44 -9.82
C GLY A 309 5.73 5.95 -9.53
N ASP A 310 4.55 5.34 -9.48
CA ASP A 310 4.39 3.90 -9.66
C ASP A 310 5.07 3.06 -8.57
N MET A 311 5.20 3.59 -7.34
CA MET A 311 5.93 2.88 -6.28
C MET A 311 5.16 1.66 -5.77
N GLY A 312 3.83 1.77 -5.66
CA GLY A 312 2.97 0.77 -5.03
C GLY A 312 3.40 0.42 -3.61
N LYS A 313 3.03 -0.80 -3.17
CA LYS A 313 3.36 -1.34 -1.84
C LYS A 313 3.89 -2.76 -1.93
N ALA A 314 4.43 -3.25 -0.83
CA ALA A 314 4.76 -4.65 -0.64
C ALA A 314 4.88 -4.98 0.85
N GLU A 315 4.78 -6.26 1.18
CA GLU A 315 4.82 -6.77 2.55
C GLU A 315 6.26 -6.96 3.05
N ARG A 316 6.58 -6.33 4.18
CA ARG A 316 7.91 -6.44 4.83
C ARG A 316 8.21 -7.84 5.34
N ASP A 317 7.18 -8.60 5.69
CA ASP A 317 7.30 -9.99 6.15
C ASP A 317 7.33 -11.01 5.00
N GLY A 318 7.32 -10.55 3.74
CA GLY A 318 7.33 -11.41 2.56
C GLY A 318 5.97 -12.06 2.24
N SER A 319 4.89 -11.68 2.92
CA SER A 319 3.54 -12.15 2.58
C SER A 319 3.18 -11.78 1.14
N ASN A 320 2.29 -12.58 0.58
CA ASN A 320 1.59 -12.26 -0.65
C ASN A 320 0.25 -11.59 -0.35
N GLU A 321 -0.33 -10.97 -1.37
CA GLU A 321 -1.54 -10.15 -1.26
C GLU A 321 -2.10 -9.85 -2.65
N TYR A 322 -3.29 -9.24 -2.70
CA TYR A 322 -3.82 -8.78 -3.98
C TYR A 322 -2.91 -7.72 -4.60
N ASN A 323 -2.86 -7.70 -5.93
CA ASN A 323 -2.08 -6.76 -6.71
C ASN A 323 -0.59 -6.67 -6.29
N ASN A 324 0.01 -7.78 -5.85
CA ASN A 324 1.42 -7.85 -5.46
C ASN A 324 2.35 -7.92 -6.69
N TYR A 325 2.51 -6.81 -7.40
CA TYR A 325 3.36 -6.72 -8.60
C TYR A 325 4.29 -5.50 -8.59
N GLN A 326 4.60 -4.95 -7.41
CA GLN A 326 5.51 -3.80 -7.24
C GLN A 326 6.80 -4.19 -6.48
N PRO A 327 7.66 -5.07 -7.05
CA PRO A 327 8.83 -5.59 -6.34
C PRO A 327 9.90 -4.53 -6.00
N GLY A 328 9.83 -3.35 -6.62
CA GLY A 328 10.70 -2.21 -6.31
C GLY A 328 10.25 -1.38 -5.10
N SER A 329 9.01 -1.58 -4.62
CA SER A 329 8.38 -0.69 -3.63
C SER A 329 9.20 -0.54 -2.34
N LEU A 330 9.61 -1.67 -1.75
CA LEU A 330 10.40 -1.66 -0.52
C LEU A 330 11.78 -1.05 -0.72
N ASN A 331 12.45 -1.36 -1.83
CA ASN A 331 13.77 -0.80 -2.14
C ASN A 331 13.71 0.72 -2.28
N THR A 332 12.73 1.24 -3.02
CA THR A 332 12.53 2.69 -3.18
C THR A 332 12.28 3.35 -1.82
N THR A 333 11.37 2.77 -1.03
CA THR A 333 11.06 3.24 0.33
C THR A 333 12.30 3.26 1.22
N ASP A 334 13.11 2.19 1.21
CA ASP A 334 14.30 2.07 2.04
C ASP A 334 15.42 3.04 1.64
N GLN A 335 15.60 3.29 0.35
CA GLN A 335 16.57 4.30 -0.10
C GLN A 335 16.15 5.72 0.32
N LEU A 336 14.85 6.03 0.22
CA LEU A 336 14.30 7.32 0.66
C LEU A 336 14.47 7.52 2.17
N ILE A 337 14.13 6.50 2.97
CA ILE A 337 14.30 6.55 4.43
C ILE A 337 15.79 6.74 4.79
N LYS A 338 16.67 6.01 4.11
CA LYS A 338 18.11 6.08 4.35
C LYS A 338 18.71 7.45 4.04
N ASP A 339 18.19 8.15 3.03
CA ASP A 339 18.67 9.46 2.59
C ASP A 339 17.76 10.61 3.07
N LEU A 340 16.84 10.37 4.01
CA LEU A 340 15.79 11.32 4.38
C LEU A 340 16.32 12.66 4.92
N ASP A 341 17.46 12.66 5.61
CA ASP A 341 18.14 13.90 6.06
C ASP A 341 18.57 14.80 4.88
N ASN A 342 18.64 14.21 3.68
CA ASN A 342 18.93 14.88 2.42
C ASN A 342 17.72 15.16 1.53
N VAL A 343 16.50 14.95 2.03
CA VAL A 343 15.26 15.18 1.30
C VAL A 343 14.45 16.26 2.01
N ASP A 344 14.04 17.29 1.28
CA ASP A 344 13.23 18.38 1.86
C ASP A 344 11.73 18.21 1.52
N ILE A 345 11.42 17.51 0.42
CA ILE A 345 10.06 17.22 -0.05
C ILE A 345 10.05 16.07 -1.06
N VAL A 346 8.98 15.28 -1.07
CA VAL A 346 8.75 14.16 -2.01
C VAL A 346 7.51 14.44 -2.86
N PHE A 347 7.59 14.13 -4.16
CA PHE A 347 6.46 14.07 -5.07
C PHE A 347 6.30 12.65 -5.61
N HIS A 348 5.21 11.99 -5.24
CA HIS A 348 4.78 10.71 -5.79
C HIS A 348 3.72 10.95 -6.88
N ILE A 349 4.15 10.92 -8.14
CA ILE A 349 3.38 11.44 -9.28
C ILE A 349 2.38 10.45 -9.90
N GLY A 350 1.57 9.80 -9.06
CA GLY A 350 0.50 8.87 -9.47
C GLY A 350 0.89 7.39 -9.33
N ASP A 351 -0.13 6.54 -9.44
CA ASP A 351 -0.04 5.08 -9.27
C ASP A 351 0.55 4.70 -7.90
N ILE A 352 -0.19 5.11 -6.88
CA ILE A 352 0.29 5.27 -5.52
C ILE A 352 0.43 3.91 -4.84
N THR A 353 -0.68 3.16 -4.79
CA THR A 353 -0.78 1.93 -3.98
C THR A 353 -0.98 0.68 -4.83
N TYR A 354 -1.57 0.82 -6.02
CA TYR A 354 -2.14 -0.29 -6.79
C TYR A 354 -3.15 -1.13 -6.00
N ALA A 355 -3.83 -0.52 -5.02
CA ALA A 355 -4.90 -1.17 -4.26
C ALA A 355 -6.00 -1.69 -5.19
N ASN A 356 -6.33 -0.93 -6.22
CA ASN A 356 -7.30 -1.23 -7.27
C ASN A 356 -8.57 -1.89 -6.69
N GLY A 357 -9.09 -1.30 -5.61
CA GLY A 357 -10.29 -1.72 -4.94
C GLY A 357 -10.12 -2.74 -3.80
N TYR A 358 -8.91 -3.20 -3.49
CA TYR A 358 -8.62 -3.91 -2.25
C TYR A 358 -8.21 -2.92 -1.16
N ILE A 359 -9.22 -2.32 -0.53
CA ILE A 359 -9.13 -1.07 0.23
C ILE A 359 -8.17 -1.15 1.43
N SER A 360 -7.95 -2.35 1.99
CA SER A 360 -6.99 -2.55 3.10
C SER A 360 -5.57 -2.07 2.79
N GLN A 361 -5.19 -2.05 1.51
CA GLN A 361 -3.84 -1.72 1.05
C GLN A 361 -3.53 -0.22 1.14
N TRP A 362 -4.54 0.64 1.27
CA TRP A 362 -4.31 2.06 1.52
C TRP A 362 -3.73 2.33 2.92
N ASP A 363 -4.18 1.61 3.95
CA ASP A 363 -3.56 1.70 5.29
C ASP A 363 -2.13 1.16 5.25
N GLN A 364 -1.93 0.02 4.59
CA GLN A 364 -0.61 -0.61 4.36
C GLN A 364 0.36 0.40 3.74
N PHE A 365 -0.06 1.07 2.67
CA PHE A 365 0.76 2.09 2.04
C PHE A 365 1.06 3.27 2.98
N THR A 366 0.05 3.81 3.68
CA THR A 366 0.28 4.94 4.62
C THR A 366 1.21 4.57 5.78
N SER A 367 1.14 3.33 6.27
CA SER A 367 2.08 2.79 7.25
C SER A 367 3.49 2.66 6.66
N MET A 368 3.62 2.10 5.46
CA MET A 368 4.90 1.91 4.77
C MET A 368 5.66 3.22 4.56
N ILE A 369 4.95 4.31 4.20
CA ILE A 369 5.56 5.62 3.97
C ILE A 369 5.62 6.51 5.22
N GLU A 370 5.03 6.11 6.35
CA GLU A 370 5.00 6.93 7.58
C GLU A 370 6.40 7.48 7.95
N PRO A 371 7.49 6.70 7.90
CA PRO A 371 8.82 7.22 8.26
C PRO A 371 9.28 8.41 7.41
N ILE A 372 8.80 8.50 6.16
CA ILE A 372 9.08 9.60 5.23
C ILE A 372 8.04 10.71 5.44
N ALA A 373 6.76 10.37 5.26
CA ALA A 373 5.66 11.32 5.15
C ALA A 373 5.30 12.00 6.47
N SER A 374 5.69 11.45 7.63
CA SER A 374 5.55 12.13 8.92
C SER A 374 6.65 13.16 9.20
N THR A 375 7.69 13.21 8.36
CA THR A 375 8.87 14.07 8.56
C THR A 375 9.00 15.14 7.47
N VAL A 376 8.73 14.79 6.22
CA VAL A 376 8.78 15.71 5.07
C VAL A 376 7.45 15.69 4.32
N PRO A 377 7.08 16.77 3.61
CA PRO A 377 5.85 16.76 2.82
C PRO A 377 5.92 15.68 1.73
N TYR A 378 4.89 14.85 1.67
CA TYR A 378 4.72 13.79 0.69
C TYR A 378 3.56 14.17 -0.21
N MET A 379 3.88 14.92 -1.27
CA MET A 379 2.92 15.41 -2.24
C MET A 379 2.60 14.28 -3.21
N ILE A 380 1.32 14.13 -3.58
CA ILE A 380 0.90 13.12 -4.54
C ILE A 380 0.26 13.74 -5.77
N ALA A 381 0.25 13.01 -6.88
CA ALA A 381 -0.66 13.21 -8.01
C ALA A 381 -1.56 11.97 -8.16
N SER A 382 -2.63 12.07 -8.96
CA SER A 382 -3.51 10.94 -9.29
C SER A 382 -3.09 10.30 -10.60
N GLY A 383 -2.87 8.98 -10.59
CA GLY A 383 -2.69 8.15 -11.78
C GLY A 383 -3.99 7.48 -12.25
N ASN A 384 -3.88 6.56 -13.21
CA ASN A 384 -5.00 5.75 -13.69
C ASN A 384 -5.47 4.74 -12.63
N HIS A 385 -4.55 4.17 -11.86
CA HIS A 385 -4.89 3.24 -10.77
C HIS A 385 -5.60 3.90 -9.58
N GLU A 386 -5.56 5.23 -9.48
CA GLU A 386 -6.40 5.96 -8.52
C GLU A 386 -7.77 6.29 -9.10
N ARG A 387 -7.87 6.63 -10.39
CA ARG A 387 -9.03 7.35 -10.94
C ARG A 387 -9.86 6.59 -11.97
N ASP A 388 -9.27 5.77 -12.82
CA ASP A 388 -9.96 5.27 -14.02
C ASP A 388 -10.97 4.18 -13.66
N ALA A 389 -12.24 4.49 -13.91
CA ALA A 389 -13.37 3.60 -13.73
C ALA A 389 -14.46 3.90 -14.79
N PRO A 390 -15.11 2.89 -15.38
CA PRO A 390 -15.99 3.11 -16.52
C PRO A 390 -17.19 4.01 -16.20
N GLY A 391 -17.49 4.97 -17.06
CA GLY A 391 -18.67 5.84 -16.93
C GLY A 391 -18.63 6.83 -15.76
N THR A 392 -17.44 7.09 -15.19
CA THR A 392 -17.26 7.99 -14.04
C THR A 392 -16.76 9.40 -14.42
N GLY A 393 -16.60 9.68 -15.72
CA GLY A 393 -16.10 10.96 -16.23
C GLY A 393 -14.58 11.13 -16.17
N SER A 394 -13.81 10.06 -15.91
CA SER A 394 -12.38 10.02 -16.21
C SER A 394 -12.17 10.17 -17.72
N PHE A 395 -11.06 10.77 -18.13
CA PHE A 395 -10.73 10.90 -19.55
C PHE A 395 -10.41 9.53 -20.19
N TYR A 396 -9.75 8.66 -19.42
CA TYR A 396 -9.54 7.27 -19.77
C TYR A 396 -10.69 6.44 -19.17
N ASP A 397 -11.39 5.70 -20.02
CA ASP A 397 -12.57 4.89 -19.66
C ASP A 397 -12.15 3.41 -19.45
N THR A 398 -11.13 3.19 -18.63
CA THR A 398 -10.67 1.86 -18.18
C THR A 398 -11.21 1.58 -16.77
N ASN A 399 -10.82 0.45 -16.17
CA ASN A 399 -11.18 0.12 -14.78
C ASN A 399 -9.92 -0.16 -13.94
N ASP A 400 -8.84 0.56 -14.21
CA ASP A 400 -7.54 0.32 -13.56
C ASP A 400 -7.60 0.61 -12.06
N SER A 401 -8.49 1.52 -11.64
CA SER A 401 -8.73 1.80 -10.23
C SER A 401 -9.53 0.72 -9.49
N GLY A 402 -9.99 -0.35 -10.17
CA GLY A 402 -10.82 -1.39 -9.58
C GLY A 402 -12.08 -0.86 -8.88
N GLY A 403 -12.68 0.19 -9.43
CA GLY A 403 -13.89 0.82 -8.91
C GLY A 403 -13.69 1.85 -7.79
N GLU A 404 -12.45 2.16 -7.39
CA GLU A 404 -12.17 3.26 -6.44
C GLU A 404 -12.55 4.66 -6.94
N CYS A 405 -12.41 4.91 -8.25
CA CYS A 405 -12.82 6.12 -8.95
C CYS A 405 -12.36 7.45 -8.31
N GLY A 406 -11.15 7.46 -7.73
CA GLY A 406 -10.49 8.63 -7.14
C GLY A 406 -10.79 8.86 -5.67
N VAL A 407 -11.82 8.22 -5.11
CA VAL A 407 -12.35 8.52 -3.76
C VAL A 407 -11.28 8.34 -2.67
N LEU A 408 -10.44 7.30 -2.78
CA LEU A 408 -9.42 7.02 -1.78
C LEU A 408 -8.25 7.98 -1.89
N ALA A 409 -7.71 8.20 -3.09
CA ALA A 409 -6.62 9.15 -3.30
C ALA A 409 -6.99 10.56 -2.81
N GLU A 410 -8.18 11.03 -3.17
CA GLU A 410 -8.64 12.38 -2.78
C GLU A 410 -8.98 12.50 -1.29
N THR A 411 -9.19 11.40 -0.57
CA THR A 411 -9.56 11.43 0.86
C THR A 411 -8.36 11.13 1.76
N MET A 412 -7.62 10.06 1.48
CA MET A 412 -6.50 9.55 2.30
C MET A 412 -5.34 10.54 2.34
N PHE A 413 -5.15 11.31 1.28
CA PHE A 413 -4.13 12.34 1.15
C PHE A 413 -4.76 13.71 0.95
N TYR A 414 -4.09 14.72 1.50
CA TYR A 414 -4.40 16.12 1.23
C TYR A 414 -3.46 16.64 0.15
N VAL A 415 -4.01 17.38 -0.81
CA VAL A 415 -3.26 18.23 -1.74
C VAL A 415 -3.95 19.59 -1.80
N PRO A 416 -3.20 20.71 -1.97
CA PRO A 416 -3.77 22.06 -1.92
C PRO A 416 -4.53 22.46 -3.21
N ALA A 417 -5.22 21.52 -3.85
CA ALA A 417 -6.07 21.77 -5.01
C ALA A 417 -7.33 22.55 -4.62
N GLU A 418 -7.85 23.39 -5.53
CA GLU A 418 -9.13 24.09 -5.34
C GLU A 418 -10.28 23.08 -5.19
N ASN A 419 -10.24 22.03 -6.03
CA ASN A 419 -11.14 20.89 -5.97
C ASN A 419 -10.33 19.59 -5.97
N ARG A 420 -10.33 18.88 -4.83
CA ARG A 420 -9.57 17.63 -4.64
C ARG A 420 -10.01 16.50 -5.59
N ALA A 421 -11.24 16.53 -6.10
CA ALA A 421 -11.72 15.57 -7.10
C ALA A 421 -11.14 15.82 -8.50
N LYS A 422 -10.70 17.05 -8.77
CA LYS A 422 -9.94 17.37 -10.00
C LYS A 422 -8.46 17.03 -9.83
N PHE A 423 -7.91 17.21 -8.63
CA PHE A 423 -6.51 16.89 -8.33
C PHE A 423 -5.47 17.80 -9.02
N TRP A 424 -5.86 19.00 -9.49
CA TRP A 424 -4.96 20.02 -10.04
C TRP A 424 -5.41 21.44 -9.70
#